data_AF-A0A1C5TWR3-F1
#
_entry.id   AF-A0A1C5TWR3-F1
#
_cell.length_a   1.000
_cell.length_b   1.000
_cell.length_c   1.000
_cell.angle_alpha   90.00
_cell.angle_beta   90.00
_cell.angle_gamma   90.00
#
_symmetry.space_group_name_H-M   'P 1'
#
loop_
_entity.id
_entity.type
_entity.pdbx_description
1 polymer ?
#
loop_
_entity_poly.entity_id
_entity_poly.type
_entity_poly.pdbx_seq_one_letter_code
_entity_poly.pdbx_strand_id
1 'polypeptide(L)'
;MRKWFLIMAAAVMLCSACGKKDASVNGATQEAQASSTEAESLYKEGTQYIGEEDYESAIESLLKCIELDPNYSKAYIQLSKAYIGYEEYDEALAILQQGYEKTKDASLEKEQDNCVRSICQVLTDNEDYETAIPWLIKLQAIDGITVENSLQLAEAYSMMDDYENAVKVLQNADQNDESIKNALLEARINYGQYCYDEGMNDQAIETLKAVINEAPDRIEAYSMLITVYVDAGKVKEAEGIVQSGLERFVNQNSTVTDDQLDEFLNSASSYYLELEDMDACLKFWEKAASMRPGNKNYKEELDSYRSAAADESYAKADELLEAGNVEGASKYYKRAFALAPANYDAGVISGGDYTYCLNKDGSWRLGWYTDETGGSYYFNPAAGRLYASAVTGYQQLDGAVYYFEDDGRMLVDDTTPDGRFADVDGKLLDHNPYEDASEEETDASEEETETDEEETAGEETTGDSVKETTAAMKEPVKETTKANPQPTQAAAVNSGNLKLNADTLQEASDKGGTTTYEKEELFDGSTGKLTMGDVYSCLSKYGKTEWVSQKLPYELKVGNLKVWILPGDNWNTTGLVIKDASQYFDVLKKKALPDNVQFAVEFDSAAADKLSISKVRSVNGN
;
A
#
# COMPACT_ATOMS: atom_id res chain seq x y z
N MET A 1 28.00 -8.09 -35.27
CA MET A 1 28.88 -9.25 -35.05
C MET A 1 30.15 -9.32 -35.92
N ARG A 2 30.16 -9.01 -37.23
CA ARG A 2 31.41 -9.06 -38.04
C ARG A 2 32.37 -7.87 -37.90
N LYS A 3 31.91 -6.68 -37.46
CA LYS A 3 32.79 -5.53 -37.16
C LYS A 3 33.48 -5.65 -35.80
N TRP A 4 32.82 -6.25 -34.82
CA TRP A 4 33.33 -6.51 -33.46
C TRP A 4 34.56 -7.46 -33.43
N PHE A 5 34.59 -8.47 -34.30
CA PHE A 5 35.74 -9.40 -34.38
C PHE A 5 37.00 -8.79 -35.01
N LEU A 6 36.88 -7.71 -35.80
CA LEU A 6 38.03 -7.08 -36.44
C LEU A 6 38.79 -6.13 -35.50
N ILE A 7 38.09 -5.50 -34.54
CA ILE A 7 38.67 -4.60 -33.55
C ILE A 7 39.44 -5.40 -32.48
N MET A 8 38.88 -6.54 -32.02
CA MET A 8 39.57 -7.47 -31.10
C MET A 8 40.78 -8.19 -31.73
N ALA A 9 40.76 -8.44 -33.05
CA ALA A 9 41.85 -9.16 -33.73
C ALA A 9 43.12 -8.32 -33.93
N ALA A 10 43.03 -6.99 -33.94
CA ALA A 10 44.20 -6.11 -34.04
C ALA A 10 45.04 -6.08 -32.74
N ALA A 11 44.41 -6.28 -31.59
CA ALA A 11 45.09 -6.27 -30.28
C ALA A 11 45.97 -7.50 -30.00
N VAL A 12 45.76 -8.63 -30.72
CA VAL A 12 46.44 -9.92 -30.43
C VAL A 12 47.58 -10.26 -31.43
N MET A 13 47.76 -9.51 -32.51
CA MET A 13 48.80 -9.79 -33.54
C MET A 13 50.02 -8.84 -33.47
N LEU A 14 50.66 -8.72 -32.30
CA LEU A 14 51.93 -8.00 -32.15
C LEU A 14 52.99 -8.87 -31.44
N CYS A 15 53.47 -9.89 -32.13
CA CYS A 15 54.75 -10.55 -31.82
C CYS A 15 55.33 -11.24 -33.06
N SER A 16 56.12 -10.50 -33.86
CA SER A 16 57.42 -10.95 -34.40
C SER A 16 57.83 -10.11 -35.60
N ALA A 17 58.77 -9.17 -35.42
CA ALA A 17 59.78 -8.82 -36.42
C ALA A 17 60.76 -7.77 -35.88
N CYS A 18 61.60 -8.13 -34.91
CA CYS A 18 62.87 -7.43 -34.72
C CYS A 18 63.96 -8.18 -35.47
N GLY A 19 64.54 -7.54 -36.49
CA GLY A 19 65.81 -8.00 -37.06
C GLY A 19 66.14 -7.50 -38.45
N LYS A 20 66.61 -6.24 -38.56
CA LYS A 20 67.93 -5.88 -39.13
C LYS A 20 68.09 -4.35 -39.25
N LYS A 21 69.22 -3.86 -38.73
CA LYS A 21 69.74 -2.50 -38.93
C LYS A 21 70.37 -2.42 -40.32
N ASP A 22 70.09 -1.36 -41.08
CA ASP A 22 71.09 -0.35 -41.51
C ASP A 22 70.49 0.71 -42.46
N ALA A 23 70.95 1.96 -42.27
CA ALA A 23 71.01 3.10 -43.20
C ALA A 23 69.73 3.86 -43.62
N SER A 24 69.35 4.89 -42.84
CA SER A 24 68.98 6.26 -43.32
C SER A 24 68.58 7.13 -42.12
N VAL A 25 69.52 7.94 -41.60
CA VAL A 25 69.25 8.80 -40.42
C VAL A 25 68.46 10.07 -40.79
N ASN A 26 68.37 10.45 -42.08
CA ASN A 26 67.60 11.62 -42.52
C ASN A 26 66.17 11.27 -43.03
N GLY A 27 65.94 10.05 -43.53
CA GLY A 27 64.59 9.60 -43.90
C GLY A 27 63.78 9.17 -42.67
N ALA A 28 64.42 8.49 -41.72
CA ALA A 28 63.80 8.05 -40.48
C ALA A 28 63.35 9.22 -39.58
N THR A 29 64.03 10.37 -39.62
CA THR A 29 63.62 11.56 -38.85
C THR A 29 62.40 12.27 -39.44
N GLN A 30 62.23 12.22 -40.77
CA GLN A 30 61.12 12.89 -41.46
C GLN A 30 59.84 12.05 -41.38
N GLU A 31 59.96 10.73 -41.49
CA GLU A 31 58.85 9.78 -41.26
C GLU A 31 58.43 9.75 -39.79
N ALA A 32 59.37 9.77 -38.84
CA ALA A 32 59.05 9.86 -37.41
C ALA A 32 58.39 11.20 -37.04
N GLN A 33 58.82 12.32 -37.64
CA GLN A 33 58.16 13.63 -37.43
C GLN A 33 56.76 13.67 -38.06
N ALA A 34 56.57 13.09 -39.25
CA ALA A 34 55.25 13.00 -39.88
C ALA A 34 54.29 12.14 -39.04
N SER A 35 54.74 10.97 -38.58
CA SER A 35 53.98 10.07 -37.70
C SER A 35 53.59 10.74 -36.37
N SER A 36 54.50 11.52 -35.78
CA SER A 36 54.23 12.28 -34.55
C SER A 36 53.22 13.41 -34.76
N THR A 37 53.25 14.08 -35.91
CA THR A 37 52.30 15.15 -36.25
C THR A 37 50.91 14.59 -36.52
N GLU A 38 50.84 13.42 -37.17
CA GLU A 38 49.58 12.72 -37.45
C GLU A 38 48.93 12.19 -36.16
N ALA A 39 49.71 11.62 -35.24
CA ALA A 39 49.23 11.22 -33.92
C ALA A 39 48.66 12.41 -33.12
N GLU A 40 49.31 13.58 -33.14
CA GLU A 40 48.79 14.78 -32.48
C GLU A 40 47.46 15.26 -33.10
N SER A 41 47.30 15.13 -34.43
CA SER A 41 46.05 15.46 -35.12
C SER A 41 44.91 14.54 -34.69
N LEU A 42 45.14 13.23 -34.70
CA LEU A 42 44.16 12.23 -34.27
C LEU A 42 43.75 12.39 -32.80
N TYR A 43 44.71 12.76 -31.93
CA TYR A 43 44.41 13.10 -30.55
C TYR A 43 43.46 14.30 -30.43
N LYS A 44 43.68 15.37 -31.21
CA LYS A 44 42.82 16.57 -31.21
C LYS A 44 41.42 16.24 -31.72
N GLU A 45 41.34 15.47 -32.80
CA GLU A 45 40.08 14.98 -33.36
C GLU A 45 39.30 14.13 -32.35
N GLY A 46 39.95 13.15 -31.71
CA GLY A 46 39.33 12.34 -30.67
C GLY A 46 38.84 13.16 -29.48
N THR A 47 39.62 14.15 -29.03
CA THR A 47 39.21 15.05 -27.94
C THR A 47 38.03 15.93 -28.33
N GLN A 48 37.96 16.36 -29.60
CA GLN A 48 36.81 17.10 -30.12
C GLN A 48 35.55 16.23 -30.10
N TYR A 49 35.64 14.98 -30.57
CA TYR A 49 34.52 14.05 -30.56
C TYR A 49 34.00 13.75 -29.14
N ILE A 50 34.87 13.67 -28.12
CA ILE A 50 34.44 13.59 -26.71
C ILE A 50 33.60 14.81 -26.32
N GLY A 51 34.01 16.01 -26.72
CA GLY A 51 33.27 17.25 -26.45
C GLY A 51 31.95 17.37 -27.22
N GLU A 52 31.78 16.57 -28.28
CA GLU A 52 30.54 16.42 -29.06
C GLU A 52 29.70 15.23 -28.56
N GLU A 53 30.16 14.51 -27.54
CA GLU A 53 29.57 13.26 -27.01
C GLU A 53 29.50 12.11 -28.04
N ASP A 54 30.23 12.22 -29.16
CA ASP A 54 30.40 11.13 -30.13
C ASP A 54 31.55 10.22 -29.68
N TYR A 55 31.26 9.41 -28.67
CA TYR A 55 32.27 8.57 -28.03
C TYR A 55 32.79 7.46 -28.96
N GLU A 56 31.98 6.95 -29.90
CA GLU A 56 32.42 5.95 -30.88
C GLU A 56 33.51 6.51 -31.79
N SER A 57 33.28 7.69 -32.38
CA SER A 57 34.27 8.36 -33.23
C SER A 57 35.51 8.78 -32.43
N ALA A 58 35.32 9.20 -31.17
CA ALA A 58 36.43 9.49 -30.27
C ALA A 58 37.32 8.28 -30.04
N ILE A 59 36.73 7.13 -29.70
CA ILE A 59 37.44 5.87 -29.47
C ILE A 59 38.23 5.46 -30.72
N GLU A 60 37.62 5.51 -31.92
CA GLU A 60 38.30 5.15 -33.17
C GLU A 60 39.54 6.03 -33.42
N SER A 61 39.39 7.35 -33.29
CA SER A 61 40.48 8.31 -33.52
C SER A 61 41.60 8.17 -32.49
N LEU A 62 41.26 7.95 -31.21
CA LEU A 62 42.24 7.80 -30.14
C LEU A 62 42.96 6.45 -30.17
N LEU A 63 42.30 5.37 -30.61
CA LEU A 63 42.95 4.09 -30.86
C LEU A 63 44.00 4.21 -31.98
N LYS A 64 43.67 4.88 -33.10
CA LYS A 64 44.65 5.16 -34.17
C LYS A 64 45.81 6.04 -33.67
N CYS A 65 45.54 6.98 -32.77
CA CYS A 65 46.58 7.81 -32.15
C CYS A 65 47.62 6.95 -31.40
N ILE A 66 47.17 6.03 -30.54
CA ILE A 66 48.08 5.16 -29.78
C ILE A 66 48.75 4.08 -30.65
N GLU A 67 48.17 3.71 -31.80
CA GLU A 67 48.84 2.86 -32.80
C GLU A 67 50.03 3.58 -33.45
N LEU A 68 49.89 4.87 -33.77
CA LEU A 68 50.95 5.68 -34.37
C LEU A 68 52.02 6.11 -33.36
N ASP A 69 51.61 6.47 -32.15
CA ASP A 69 52.52 6.81 -31.05
C ASP A 69 52.10 6.12 -29.73
N PRO A 70 52.63 4.91 -29.47
CA PRO A 70 52.35 4.18 -28.23
C PRO A 70 52.84 4.86 -26.96
N ASN A 71 53.65 5.93 -27.05
CA ASN A 71 54.14 6.69 -25.90
C ASN A 71 53.29 7.94 -25.61
N TYR A 72 52.19 8.15 -26.34
CA TYR A 72 51.38 9.35 -26.22
C TYR A 72 50.40 9.25 -25.03
N SER A 73 50.90 9.42 -23.80
CA SER A 73 50.13 9.28 -22.54
C SER A 73 48.78 10.02 -22.55
N LYS A 74 48.71 11.20 -23.17
CA LYS A 74 47.47 11.99 -23.24
C LYS A 74 46.35 11.28 -24.01
N ALA A 75 46.67 10.48 -25.03
CA ALA A 75 45.65 9.74 -25.78
C ALA A 75 45.04 8.62 -24.93
N TYR A 76 45.83 7.93 -24.10
CA TYR A 76 45.28 6.95 -23.14
C TYR A 76 44.28 7.58 -22.16
N ILE A 77 44.57 8.80 -21.67
CA ILE A 77 43.67 9.54 -20.76
C ILE A 77 42.38 9.96 -21.47
N GLN A 78 42.46 10.45 -22.70
CA GLN A 78 41.23 10.82 -23.44
C GLN A 78 40.44 9.57 -23.84
N LEU A 79 41.12 8.48 -24.16
CA LEU A 79 40.47 7.23 -24.55
C LEU A 79 39.71 6.63 -23.37
N SER A 80 40.26 6.66 -22.15
CA SER A 80 39.52 6.23 -20.97
C SER A 80 38.28 7.09 -20.71
N LYS A 81 38.36 8.41 -20.92
CA LYS A 81 37.19 9.30 -20.82
C LYS A 81 36.13 8.99 -21.87
N ALA A 82 36.54 8.70 -23.11
CA ALA A 82 35.63 8.28 -24.16
C ALA A 82 34.95 6.95 -23.80
N TYR A 83 35.69 5.98 -23.24
CA TYR A 83 35.10 4.73 -22.75
C TYR A 83 34.15 4.92 -21.56
N ILE A 84 34.43 5.82 -20.61
CA ILE A 84 33.48 6.17 -19.54
C ILE A 84 32.18 6.75 -20.13
N GLY A 85 32.28 7.69 -21.08
CA GLY A 85 31.11 8.29 -21.75
C GLY A 85 30.33 7.26 -22.57
N TYR A 86 31.01 6.23 -23.06
CA TYR A 86 30.41 5.09 -23.75
C TYR A 86 29.95 3.96 -22.79
N GLU A 87 30.06 4.17 -21.47
CA GLU A 87 29.66 3.24 -20.40
C GLU A 87 30.45 1.92 -20.35
N GLU A 88 31.61 1.85 -21.01
CA GLU A 88 32.54 0.70 -20.97
C GLU A 88 33.61 0.94 -19.88
N TYR A 89 33.21 0.78 -18.62
CA TYR A 89 34.00 1.21 -17.46
C TYR A 89 35.26 0.37 -17.19
N ASP A 90 35.19 -0.95 -17.42
CA ASP A 90 36.35 -1.84 -17.23
C ASP A 90 37.44 -1.56 -18.29
N GLU A 91 37.01 -1.29 -19.53
CA GLU A 91 37.85 -0.87 -20.65
C GLU A 91 38.55 0.44 -20.34
N ALA A 92 37.85 1.41 -19.74
CA ALA A 92 38.43 2.70 -19.36
C ALA A 92 39.65 2.53 -18.43
N LEU A 93 39.55 1.67 -17.40
CA LEU A 93 40.68 1.35 -16.53
C LEU A 93 41.77 0.54 -17.25
N ALA A 94 41.39 -0.46 -18.04
CA ALA A 94 42.32 -1.32 -18.76
C ALA A 94 43.23 -0.51 -19.70
N ILE A 95 42.69 0.50 -20.37
CA ILE A 95 43.46 1.40 -21.25
C ILE A 95 44.45 2.26 -20.48
N LEU A 96 44.08 2.79 -19.30
CA LEU A 96 45.02 3.55 -18.47
C LEU A 96 46.15 2.66 -17.94
N GLN A 97 45.83 1.43 -17.52
CA GLN A 97 46.83 0.45 -17.12
C GLN A 97 47.77 0.11 -18.28
N GLN A 98 47.21 -0.16 -19.47
CA GLN A 98 47.99 -0.43 -20.68
C GLN A 98 48.92 0.75 -21.01
N GLY A 99 48.41 1.99 -20.95
CA GLY A 99 49.19 3.20 -21.15
C GLY A 99 50.36 3.28 -20.17
N TYR A 100 50.11 3.08 -18.87
CA TYR A 100 51.17 3.05 -17.86
C TYR A 100 52.21 1.95 -18.15
N GLU A 101 51.78 0.76 -18.54
CA GLU A 101 52.67 -0.35 -18.85
C GLU A 101 53.62 -0.03 -20.02
N LYS A 102 53.11 0.68 -21.04
CA LYS A 102 53.85 1.08 -22.24
C LYS A 102 54.77 2.28 -21.99
N THR A 103 54.26 3.33 -21.35
CA THR A 103 54.96 4.62 -21.24
C THR A 103 55.79 4.76 -19.98
N LYS A 104 55.45 4.00 -18.91
CA LYS A 104 55.95 4.19 -17.54
C LYS A 104 55.72 5.60 -16.98
N ASP A 105 54.72 6.29 -17.51
CA ASP A 105 54.30 7.61 -17.06
C ASP A 105 53.45 7.50 -15.79
N ALA A 106 54.02 7.89 -14.65
CA ALA A 106 53.35 7.85 -13.35
C ALA A 106 52.09 8.73 -13.29
N SER A 107 51.90 9.69 -14.21
CA SER A 107 50.64 10.45 -14.25
C SER A 107 49.44 9.56 -14.61
N LEU A 108 49.65 8.48 -15.37
CA LEU A 108 48.59 7.53 -15.74
C LEU A 108 48.13 6.66 -14.57
N GLU A 109 48.98 6.46 -13.56
CA GLU A 109 48.60 5.76 -12.33
C GLU A 109 47.60 6.61 -11.52
N LYS A 110 47.89 7.92 -11.38
CA LYS A 110 46.96 8.86 -10.76
C LYS A 110 45.64 9.00 -11.54
N GLU A 111 45.70 8.90 -12.88
CA GLU A 111 44.48 8.94 -13.70
C GLU A 111 43.62 7.68 -13.56
N GLN A 112 44.17 6.52 -13.14
CA GLN A 112 43.35 5.35 -12.81
C GLN A 112 42.46 5.63 -11.60
N ASP A 113 43.01 6.25 -10.55
CA ASP A 113 42.23 6.66 -9.37
C ASP A 113 41.15 7.70 -9.75
N ASN A 114 41.49 8.67 -10.59
CA ASN A 114 40.53 9.65 -11.10
C ASN A 114 39.43 8.98 -11.94
N CYS A 115 39.79 7.98 -12.74
CA CYS A 115 38.86 7.20 -13.56
C CYS A 115 37.85 6.48 -12.67
N VAL A 116 38.28 5.82 -11.59
CA VAL A 116 37.36 5.20 -10.61
C VAL A 116 36.39 6.23 -10.02
N ARG A 117 36.88 7.42 -9.62
CA ARG A 117 36.03 8.49 -9.10
C ARG A 117 35.00 8.97 -10.13
N SER A 118 35.41 9.17 -11.38
CA SER A 118 34.51 9.56 -12.46
C SER A 118 33.46 8.50 -12.76
N ILE A 119 33.83 7.21 -12.72
CA ILE A 119 32.88 6.10 -12.91
C ILE A 119 31.87 6.08 -11.77
N CYS A 120 32.31 6.18 -10.51
CA CYS A 120 31.41 6.25 -9.36
C CYS A 120 30.41 7.40 -9.52
N GLN A 121 30.89 8.60 -9.84
CA GLN A 121 30.05 9.78 -10.03
C GLN A 121 28.97 9.57 -11.11
N VAL A 122 29.37 9.07 -12.30
CA VAL A 122 28.43 8.82 -13.41
C VAL A 122 27.39 7.79 -13.01
N LEU A 123 27.80 6.70 -12.37
CA LEU A 123 26.89 5.63 -11.94
C LEU A 123 25.92 6.09 -10.85
N THR A 124 26.39 6.87 -9.87
CA THR A 124 25.51 7.42 -8.83
C THR A 124 24.55 8.48 -9.39
N ASP A 125 25.00 9.33 -10.31
CA ASP A 125 24.15 10.35 -10.96
C ASP A 125 23.06 9.70 -11.84
N ASN A 126 23.38 8.56 -12.45
CA ASN A 126 22.45 7.77 -13.24
C ASN A 126 21.56 6.84 -12.40
N GLU A 127 21.72 6.84 -11.06
CA GLU A 127 21.04 5.92 -10.13
C GLU A 127 21.26 4.42 -10.47
N ASP A 128 22.35 4.08 -11.18
CA ASP A 128 22.75 2.69 -11.46
C ASP A 128 23.56 2.12 -10.29
N TYR A 129 22.86 1.91 -9.18
CA TYR A 129 23.47 1.47 -7.92
C TYR A 129 24.03 0.04 -7.98
N GLU A 130 23.45 -0.83 -8.79
CA GLU A 130 23.93 -2.21 -8.99
C GLU A 130 25.36 -2.19 -9.53
N THR A 131 25.61 -1.39 -10.57
CA THR A 131 26.95 -1.21 -11.11
C THR A 131 27.81 -0.33 -10.20
N ALA A 132 27.25 0.68 -9.52
CA ALA A 132 28.02 1.61 -8.66
C ALA A 132 28.71 0.92 -7.48
N ILE A 133 28.06 -0.02 -6.79
CA ILE A 133 28.55 -0.67 -5.56
C ILE A 133 29.98 -1.22 -5.71
N PRO A 134 30.32 -2.08 -6.69
CA PRO A 134 31.69 -2.58 -6.84
C PRO A 134 32.72 -1.45 -7.11
N TRP A 135 32.32 -0.37 -7.79
CA TRP A 135 33.19 0.78 -8.02
C TRP A 135 33.38 1.64 -6.76
N LEU A 136 32.34 1.83 -5.96
CA LEU A 136 32.41 2.52 -4.67
C LEU A 136 33.27 1.74 -3.65
N ILE A 137 33.25 0.41 -3.69
CA ILE A 137 34.17 -0.42 -2.90
C ILE A 137 35.62 -0.23 -3.36
N LYS A 138 35.88 -0.19 -4.69
CA LYS A 138 37.21 0.15 -5.22
C LYS A 138 37.64 1.55 -4.79
N LEU A 139 36.72 2.51 -4.78
CA LEU A 139 36.99 3.88 -4.33
C LEU A 139 37.42 3.93 -2.86
N GLN A 140 36.75 3.18 -1.98
CA GLN A 140 37.18 3.05 -0.58
C GLN A 140 38.56 2.40 -0.41
N ALA A 141 38.93 1.47 -1.29
CA ALA A 141 40.27 0.88 -1.27
C ALA A 141 41.38 1.89 -1.66
N ILE A 142 41.03 2.89 -2.49
CA ILE A 142 41.94 3.93 -2.97
C ILE A 142 42.04 5.08 -1.95
N ASP A 143 40.89 5.63 -1.54
CA ASP A 143 40.81 6.82 -0.69
C ASP A 143 40.82 6.51 0.81
N GLY A 144 40.68 5.24 1.16
CA GLY A 144 40.32 4.80 2.51
C GLY A 144 38.83 4.99 2.78
N ILE A 145 38.38 4.56 3.97
CA ILE A 145 37.01 4.78 4.42
C ILE A 145 36.88 6.25 4.84
N THR A 146 36.12 7.04 4.06
CA THR A 146 35.82 8.44 4.34
C THR A 146 34.34 8.63 4.59
N VAL A 147 33.94 9.77 5.17
CA VAL A 147 32.52 10.09 5.38
C VAL A 147 31.77 10.09 4.05
N GLU A 148 32.29 10.80 3.05
CA GLU A 148 31.68 10.96 1.73
C GLU A 148 31.46 9.62 1.01
N ASN A 149 32.50 8.79 0.88
CA ASN A 149 32.35 7.53 0.17
C ASN A 149 31.56 6.47 0.95
N SER A 150 31.52 6.55 2.28
CA SER A 150 30.69 5.67 3.10
C SER A 150 29.22 6.00 2.96
N LEU A 151 28.87 7.29 2.90
CA LEU A 151 27.50 7.74 2.63
C LEU A 151 27.05 7.29 1.23
N GLN A 152 27.86 7.53 0.19
CA GLN A 152 27.53 7.11 -1.18
C GLN A 152 27.34 5.58 -1.28
N LEU A 153 28.22 4.79 -0.65
CA LEU A 153 28.12 3.33 -0.69
C LEU A 153 26.91 2.82 0.12
N ALA A 154 26.63 3.41 1.29
CA ALA A 154 25.48 3.02 2.10
C ALA A 154 24.15 3.42 1.45
N GLU A 155 24.11 4.57 0.77
CA GLU A 155 22.98 4.99 -0.06
C GLU A 155 22.76 4.00 -1.20
N ALA A 156 23.80 3.64 -1.95
CA ALA A 156 23.71 2.65 -3.02
C ALA A 156 23.18 1.30 -2.52
N TYR A 157 23.65 0.82 -1.36
CA TYR A 157 23.10 -0.39 -0.73
C TYR A 157 21.64 -0.23 -0.31
N SER A 158 21.26 0.91 0.27
CA SER A 158 19.88 1.18 0.71
C SER A 158 18.91 1.23 -0.48
N MET A 159 19.34 1.83 -1.60
CA MET A 159 18.56 1.88 -2.84
C MET A 159 18.39 0.51 -3.50
N MET A 160 19.23 -0.45 -3.14
CA MET A 160 19.13 -1.86 -3.55
C MET A 160 18.41 -2.73 -2.50
N ASP A 161 17.78 -2.13 -1.50
CA ASP A 161 17.16 -2.79 -0.33
C ASP A 161 18.13 -3.68 0.48
N ASP A 162 19.45 -3.52 0.30
CA ASP A 162 20.50 -4.22 1.04
C ASP A 162 20.86 -3.45 2.31
N TYR A 163 19.86 -3.29 3.18
CA TYR A 163 19.97 -2.51 4.40
C TYR A 163 21.01 -3.09 5.38
N GLU A 164 21.25 -4.40 5.34
CA GLU A 164 22.27 -5.04 6.18
C GLU A 164 23.68 -4.52 5.83
N ASN A 165 24.01 -4.45 4.54
CA ASN A 165 25.30 -3.90 4.12
C ASN A 165 25.37 -2.38 4.27
N ALA A 166 24.28 -1.65 4.06
CA ALA A 166 24.22 -0.22 4.35
C ALA A 166 24.58 0.08 5.82
N VAL A 167 23.98 -0.65 6.77
CA VAL A 167 24.29 -0.53 8.21
C VAL A 167 25.75 -0.86 8.49
N LYS A 168 26.31 -1.94 7.91
CA LYS A 168 27.72 -2.33 8.11
C LYS A 168 28.70 -1.28 7.62
N VAL A 169 28.46 -0.71 6.43
CA VAL A 169 29.30 0.35 5.86
C VAL A 169 29.31 1.56 6.79
N LEU A 170 28.13 2.00 7.23
CA LEU A 170 28.00 3.16 8.10
C LEU A 170 28.58 2.93 9.49
N GLN A 171 28.49 1.72 10.05
CA GLN A 171 29.12 1.37 11.33
C GLN A 171 30.65 1.41 11.30
N ASN A 172 31.25 1.12 10.14
CA ASN A 172 32.70 1.12 9.95
C ASN A 172 33.26 2.52 9.63
N ALA A 173 32.39 3.48 9.30
CA ALA A 173 32.75 4.88 9.04
C ALA A 173 33.03 5.66 10.34
N ASP A 174 33.40 6.95 10.22
CA ASP A 174 33.68 7.79 11.38
C ASP A 174 32.40 8.06 12.21
N GLN A 175 32.28 7.34 13.32
CA GLN A 175 31.16 7.45 14.25
C GLN A 175 31.12 8.79 15.02
N ASN A 176 32.05 9.71 14.80
CA ASN A 176 31.95 11.07 15.36
C ASN A 176 31.24 12.04 14.41
N ASP A 177 31.13 11.70 13.14
CA ASP A 177 30.47 12.53 12.14
C ASP A 177 28.94 12.44 12.27
N GLU A 178 28.27 13.59 12.27
CA GLU A 178 26.83 13.68 12.47
C GLU A 178 26.04 13.12 11.28
N SER A 179 26.56 13.27 10.05
CA SER A 179 25.93 12.72 8.85
C SER A 179 25.96 11.19 8.86
N ILE A 180 27.07 10.59 9.30
CA ILE A 180 27.18 9.14 9.48
C ILE A 180 26.22 8.63 10.55
N LYS A 181 26.13 9.29 11.70
CA LYS A 181 25.17 8.90 12.75
C LYS A 181 23.74 8.94 12.25
N ASN A 182 23.37 10.02 11.57
CA ASN A 182 22.00 10.19 11.06
C ASN A 182 21.68 9.12 10.00
N ALA A 183 22.55 8.93 9.02
CA ALA A 183 22.39 7.88 8.02
C ALA A 183 22.34 6.48 8.64
N LEU A 184 23.11 6.21 9.69
CA LEU A 184 23.11 4.92 10.39
C LEU A 184 21.79 4.66 11.12
N LEU A 185 21.22 5.68 11.75
CA LEU A 185 19.91 5.58 12.39
C LEU A 185 18.82 5.28 11.35
N GLU A 186 18.83 5.98 10.21
CA GLU A 186 17.90 5.76 9.11
C GLU A 186 18.04 4.36 8.50
N ALA A 187 19.28 3.93 8.19
CA ALA A 187 19.53 2.59 7.68
C ALA A 187 19.10 1.48 8.66
N ARG A 188 19.22 1.70 9.97
CA ARG A 188 18.71 0.77 10.99
C ARG A 188 17.18 0.75 11.09
N ILE A 189 16.52 1.88 10.91
CA ILE A 189 15.06 1.94 10.83
C ILE A 189 14.62 1.12 9.62
N ASN A 190 15.18 1.37 8.44
CA ASN A 190 14.85 0.62 7.21
C ASN A 190 15.19 -0.88 7.35
N TYR A 191 16.30 -1.23 7.99
CA TYR A 191 16.60 -2.63 8.31
C TYR A 191 15.59 -3.26 9.27
N GLY A 192 15.09 -2.50 10.24
CA GLY A 192 14.01 -2.92 11.14
C GLY A 192 12.71 -3.20 10.37
N GLN A 193 12.38 -2.35 9.37
CA GLN A 193 11.22 -2.54 8.49
C GLN A 193 11.39 -3.80 7.67
N TYR A 194 12.55 -3.95 7.01
CA TYR A 194 12.89 -5.14 6.23
C TYR A 194 12.79 -6.42 7.07
N CYS A 195 13.33 -6.41 8.29
CA CYS A 195 13.21 -7.56 9.19
C CYS A 195 11.75 -7.88 9.50
N TYR A 196 10.90 -6.87 9.71
CA TYR A 196 9.48 -7.07 9.95
C TYR A 196 8.76 -7.65 8.73
N ASP A 197 9.03 -7.12 7.54
CA ASP A 197 8.42 -7.60 6.28
C ASP A 197 8.79 -9.07 5.98
N GLU A 198 10.00 -9.49 6.36
CA GLU A 198 10.46 -10.88 6.26
C GLU A 198 9.97 -11.77 7.44
N GLY A 199 9.17 -11.23 8.36
CA GLY A 199 8.61 -11.92 9.53
C GLY A 199 9.61 -12.16 10.66
N MET A 200 10.78 -11.52 10.61
CA MET A 200 11.84 -11.58 11.63
C MET A 200 11.58 -10.59 12.77
N ASN A 201 10.39 -10.69 13.39
CA ASN A 201 9.86 -9.70 14.33
C ASN A 201 10.76 -9.43 15.54
N ASP A 202 11.43 -10.45 16.10
CA ASP A 202 12.32 -10.25 17.24
C ASP A 202 13.54 -9.39 16.88
N GLN A 203 14.07 -9.56 15.66
CA GLN A 203 15.20 -8.77 15.17
C GLN A 203 14.79 -7.34 14.80
N ALA A 204 13.61 -7.17 14.20
CA ALA A 204 13.01 -5.86 13.98
C ALA A 204 12.85 -5.10 15.30
N ILE A 205 12.29 -5.75 16.33
CA ILE A 205 12.12 -5.18 17.68
C ILE A 205 13.47 -4.78 18.28
N GLU A 206 14.47 -5.67 18.25
CA GLU A 206 15.79 -5.37 18.81
C GLU A 206 16.43 -4.15 18.13
N THR A 207 16.37 -4.10 16.80
CA THR A 207 16.93 -3.03 15.99
C THR A 207 16.26 -1.69 16.27
N LEU A 208 14.93 -1.65 16.25
CA LEU A 208 14.15 -0.41 16.46
C LEU A 208 14.28 0.10 17.90
N LYS A 209 14.34 -0.79 18.90
CA LYS A 209 14.63 -0.39 20.28
C LYS A 209 16.02 0.22 20.42
N ALA A 210 17.02 -0.32 19.72
CA ALA A 210 18.36 0.25 19.73
C ALA A 210 18.35 1.68 19.15
N VAL A 211 17.62 1.92 18.06
CA VAL A 211 17.43 3.26 17.48
C VAL A 211 16.79 4.21 18.50
N ILE A 212 15.68 3.83 19.13
CA ILE A 212 14.99 4.67 20.12
C ILE A 212 15.89 5.00 21.33
N ASN A 213 16.68 4.03 21.79
CA ASN A 213 17.60 4.24 22.93
C ASN A 213 18.74 5.20 22.57
N GLU A 214 19.21 5.18 21.33
CA GLU A 214 20.30 6.03 20.84
C GLU A 214 19.80 7.44 20.47
N ALA A 215 18.66 7.52 19.78
CA ALA A 215 18.04 8.73 19.27
C ALA A 215 16.52 8.73 19.56
N PRO A 216 16.11 9.12 20.79
CA PRO A 216 14.71 9.10 21.22
C PRO A 216 13.84 10.19 20.56
N ASP A 217 14.37 10.93 19.60
CA ASP A 217 13.69 11.90 18.75
C ASP A 217 13.28 11.33 17.38
N ARG A 218 13.65 10.09 17.06
CA ARG A 218 13.26 9.39 15.82
C ARG A 218 11.86 8.80 15.93
N ILE A 219 10.85 9.57 15.53
CA ILE A 219 9.44 9.19 15.64
C ILE A 219 9.08 7.98 14.78
N GLU A 220 9.71 7.83 13.62
CA GLU A 220 9.50 6.74 12.68
C GLU A 220 9.77 5.38 13.35
N ALA A 221 10.81 5.31 14.19
CA ALA A 221 11.14 4.10 14.94
C ALA A 221 10.06 3.73 15.97
N TYR A 222 9.34 4.71 16.55
CA TYR A 222 8.22 4.46 17.45
C TYR A 222 7.03 3.91 16.68
N SER A 223 6.66 4.54 15.56
CA SER A 223 5.54 4.11 14.71
C SER A 223 5.73 2.66 14.26
N MET A 224 6.90 2.34 13.72
CA MET A 224 7.22 0.98 13.30
C MET A 224 7.24 0.01 14.47
N LEU A 225 7.87 0.36 15.60
CA LEU A 225 7.97 -0.54 16.75
C LEU A 225 6.60 -0.86 17.36
N ILE A 226 5.65 0.10 17.35
CA ILE A 226 4.25 -0.16 17.72
C ILE A 226 3.72 -1.26 16.81
N THR A 227 3.72 -1.06 15.49
CA THR A 227 3.23 -2.05 14.51
C THR A 227 3.85 -3.43 14.72
N VAL A 228 5.19 -3.52 14.81
CA VAL A 228 5.86 -4.82 15.02
C VAL A 228 5.45 -5.48 16.34
N TYR A 229 5.24 -4.72 17.42
CA TYR A 229 4.79 -5.29 18.68
C TYR A 229 3.35 -5.80 18.61
N VAL A 230 2.46 -5.09 17.91
CA VAL A 230 1.06 -5.51 17.76
C VAL A 230 0.99 -6.84 17.01
N ASP A 231 1.65 -6.92 15.85
CA ASP A 231 1.71 -8.13 15.02
C ASP A 231 2.40 -9.30 15.72
N ALA A 232 3.39 -9.02 16.57
CA ALA A 232 4.04 -10.03 17.40
C ALA A 232 3.21 -10.45 18.63
N GLY A 233 2.02 -9.87 18.85
CA GLY A 233 1.16 -10.12 20.01
C GLY A 233 1.71 -9.58 21.34
N LYS A 234 2.71 -8.69 21.29
CA LYS A 234 3.39 -8.07 22.45
C LYS A 234 2.67 -6.77 22.87
N VAL A 235 1.39 -6.92 23.18
CA VAL A 235 0.43 -5.85 23.44
C VAL A 235 0.87 -4.89 24.55
N LYS A 236 1.42 -5.41 25.66
CA LYS A 236 1.85 -4.58 26.79
C LYS A 236 3.05 -3.71 26.45
N GLU A 237 3.95 -4.24 25.63
CA GLU A 237 5.12 -3.54 25.15
C GLU A 237 4.72 -2.44 24.15
N ALA A 238 3.76 -2.71 23.26
CA ALA A 238 3.18 -1.71 22.36
C ALA A 238 2.60 -0.51 23.13
N GLU A 239 1.79 -0.76 24.16
CA GLU A 239 1.23 0.30 25.03
C GLU A 239 2.33 1.19 25.64
N GLY A 240 3.43 0.59 26.08
CA GLY A 240 4.57 1.34 26.62
C GLY A 240 5.19 2.28 25.57
N ILE A 241 5.33 1.82 24.32
CA ILE A 241 5.85 2.65 23.22
C ILE A 241 4.85 3.76 22.87
N VAL A 242 3.56 3.45 22.75
CA VAL A 242 2.49 4.44 22.51
C VAL A 242 2.53 5.56 23.55
N GLN A 243 2.56 5.21 24.84
CA GLN A 243 2.59 6.21 25.91
C GLN A 243 3.85 7.08 25.85
N SER A 244 5.01 6.45 25.66
CA SER A 244 6.28 7.16 25.59
C SER A 244 6.38 8.08 24.37
N GLY A 245 5.92 7.64 23.20
CA GLY A 245 5.88 8.43 21.98
C GLY A 245 4.91 9.61 22.09
N LEU A 246 3.73 9.39 22.67
CA LEU A 246 2.75 10.46 22.88
C LEU A 246 3.32 11.59 23.74
N GLU A 247 3.95 11.25 24.86
CA GLU A 247 4.58 12.23 25.75
C GLU A 247 5.73 12.98 25.09
N ARG A 248 6.49 12.28 24.24
CA ARG A 248 7.65 12.81 23.54
C ARG A 248 7.29 13.75 22.39
N PHE A 249 6.30 13.38 21.56
CA PHE A 249 6.08 14.02 20.26
C PHE A 249 4.80 14.86 20.17
N VAL A 250 3.77 14.56 20.97
CA VAL A 250 2.47 15.28 20.90
C VAL A 250 2.46 16.52 21.82
N ASN A 251 3.49 16.74 22.63
CA ASN A 251 3.54 17.93 23.50
C ASN A 251 3.69 19.24 22.70
N GLN A 252 3.35 20.36 23.34
CA GLN A 252 3.31 21.70 22.71
C GLN A 252 4.67 22.24 22.27
N ASN A 253 5.77 21.64 22.73
CA ASN A 253 7.13 22.06 22.42
C ASN A 253 7.80 21.15 21.37
N SER A 254 7.06 20.21 20.79
CA SER A 254 7.59 19.27 19.80
C SER A 254 7.99 19.98 18.52
N THR A 255 9.13 19.55 17.95
CA THR A 255 9.66 20.03 16.66
C THR A 255 9.26 19.14 15.49
N VAL A 256 8.54 18.05 15.76
CA VAL A 256 8.04 17.11 14.75
C VAL A 256 6.93 17.77 13.93
N THR A 257 6.90 17.51 12.62
CA THR A 257 5.85 18.03 11.73
C THR A 257 4.50 17.38 12.05
N ASP A 258 3.41 18.03 11.66
CA ASP A 258 2.08 17.44 11.85
C ASP A 258 1.92 16.13 11.04
N ASP A 259 2.48 16.06 9.83
CA ASP A 259 2.45 14.85 8.99
C ASP A 259 3.13 13.64 9.67
N GLN A 260 4.33 13.83 10.23
CA GLN A 260 5.05 12.78 10.97
C GLN A 260 4.27 12.35 12.24
N LEU A 261 3.60 13.31 12.87
CA LEU A 261 2.82 13.05 14.07
C LEU A 261 1.54 12.28 13.75
N ASP A 262 0.90 12.57 12.61
CA ASP A 262 -0.29 11.88 12.15
C ASP A 262 0.00 10.40 11.85
N GLU A 263 1.15 10.07 11.25
CA GLU A 263 1.57 8.68 11.04
C GLU A 263 1.75 7.92 12.37
N PHE A 264 2.39 8.55 13.35
CA PHE A 264 2.52 7.99 14.70
C PHE A 264 1.16 7.81 15.38
N LEU A 265 0.29 8.82 15.33
CA LEU A 265 -1.04 8.77 15.93
C LEU A 265 -1.92 7.71 15.29
N ASN A 266 -1.81 7.51 13.97
CA ASN A 266 -2.52 6.47 13.25
C ASN A 266 -2.02 5.07 13.63
N SER A 267 -0.71 4.89 13.80
CA SER A 267 -0.13 3.62 14.25
C SER A 267 -0.58 3.29 15.68
N ALA A 268 -0.58 4.30 16.55
CA ALA A 268 -1.02 4.18 17.93
C ALA A 268 -2.53 3.96 18.09
N SER A 269 -3.38 4.58 17.26
CA SER A 269 -4.83 4.36 17.27
C SER A 269 -5.19 2.99 16.70
N SER A 270 -4.56 2.58 15.60
CA SER A 270 -4.75 1.26 14.98
C SER A 270 -4.47 0.14 15.98
N TYR A 271 -3.45 0.29 16.82
CA TYR A 271 -3.18 -0.63 17.93
C TYR A 271 -4.41 -0.86 18.83
N TYR A 272 -5.11 0.20 19.26
CA TYR A 272 -6.29 0.04 20.12
C TYR A 272 -7.50 -0.55 19.37
N LEU A 273 -7.62 -0.24 18.08
CA LEU A 273 -8.69 -0.78 17.23
C LEU A 273 -8.52 -2.28 16.99
N GLU A 274 -7.30 -2.76 16.78
CA GLU A 274 -7.02 -4.19 16.64
C GLU A 274 -7.27 -5.00 17.92
N LEU A 275 -7.15 -4.35 19.08
CA LEU A 275 -7.55 -4.96 20.36
C LEU A 275 -9.07 -4.95 20.60
N GLU A 276 -9.84 -4.33 19.71
CA GLU A 276 -11.26 -4.05 19.89
C GLU A 276 -11.55 -3.28 21.21
N ASP A 277 -10.58 -2.48 21.69
CA ASP A 277 -10.69 -1.69 22.93
C ASP A 277 -10.97 -0.23 22.61
N MET A 278 -12.23 0.05 22.27
CA MET A 278 -12.72 1.39 21.94
C MET A 278 -12.56 2.37 23.11
N ASP A 279 -12.67 1.89 24.35
CA ASP A 279 -12.48 2.69 25.56
C ASP A 279 -11.02 3.18 25.71
N ALA A 280 -10.05 2.33 25.39
CA ALA A 280 -8.64 2.69 25.38
C ALA A 280 -8.31 3.64 24.23
N CYS A 281 -8.83 3.38 23.03
CA CYS A 281 -8.67 4.28 21.87
C CYS A 281 -9.20 5.70 22.18
N LEU A 282 -10.39 5.78 22.79
CA LEU A 282 -10.97 7.06 23.18
C LEU A 282 -10.09 7.81 24.19
N LYS A 283 -9.62 7.13 25.24
CA LYS A 283 -8.71 7.74 26.24
C LYS A 283 -7.41 8.23 25.62
N PHE A 284 -6.88 7.50 24.65
CA PHE A 284 -5.70 7.91 23.89
C PHE A 284 -5.94 9.23 23.16
N TRP A 285 -7.03 9.33 22.38
CA TRP A 285 -7.37 10.56 21.66
C TRP A 285 -7.71 11.73 22.59
N GLU A 286 -8.34 11.47 23.75
CA GLU A 286 -8.55 12.49 24.78
C GLU A 286 -7.22 13.05 25.31
N LYS A 287 -6.25 12.17 25.57
CA LYS A 287 -4.90 12.58 25.99
C LYS A 287 -4.22 13.37 24.88
N ALA A 288 -4.22 12.89 23.63
CA ALA A 288 -3.63 13.59 22.49
C ALA A 288 -4.23 14.99 22.27
N ALA A 289 -5.57 15.10 22.25
CA ALA A 289 -6.27 16.38 22.10
C ALA A 289 -6.00 17.33 23.28
N SER A 290 -5.88 16.81 24.51
CA SER A 290 -5.54 17.63 25.69
C SER A 290 -4.13 18.23 25.62
N MET A 291 -3.19 17.53 24.97
CA MET A 291 -1.82 17.99 24.77
C MET A 291 -1.73 19.06 23.67
N ARG A 292 -2.61 19.00 22.66
CA ARG A 292 -2.75 20.01 21.59
C ARG A 292 -4.19 20.53 21.44
N PRO A 293 -4.71 21.33 22.39
CA PRO A 293 -6.12 21.73 22.43
C PRO A 293 -6.59 22.63 21.27
N GLY A 294 -5.66 23.16 20.46
CA GLY A 294 -5.95 23.97 19.28
C GLY A 294 -5.91 23.20 17.95
N ASN A 295 -5.52 21.93 17.95
CA ASN A 295 -5.44 21.14 16.72
C ASN A 295 -6.85 20.66 16.30
N LYS A 296 -7.30 21.11 15.12
CA LYS A 296 -8.63 20.80 14.60
C LYS A 296 -8.79 19.34 14.22
N ASN A 297 -7.77 18.73 13.60
CA ASN A 297 -7.80 17.32 13.18
C ASN A 297 -7.95 16.41 14.41
N TYR A 298 -7.22 16.66 15.49
CA TYR A 298 -7.29 15.81 16.68
C TYR A 298 -8.64 15.91 17.38
N LYS A 299 -9.25 17.10 17.33
CA LYS A 299 -10.61 17.29 17.81
C LYS A 299 -11.60 16.51 16.94
N GLU A 300 -11.48 16.57 15.62
CA GLU A 300 -12.36 15.85 14.70
C GLU A 300 -12.24 14.33 14.85
N GLU A 301 -11.02 13.80 14.98
CA GLU A 301 -10.78 12.39 15.28
C GLU A 301 -11.39 11.99 16.63
N LEU A 302 -11.13 12.77 17.70
CA LEU A 302 -11.73 12.51 19.01
C LEU A 302 -13.27 12.52 18.97
N ASP A 303 -13.87 13.49 18.28
CA ASP A 303 -15.33 13.59 18.15
C ASP A 303 -15.89 12.40 17.35
N SER A 304 -15.18 11.93 16.32
CA SER A 304 -15.52 10.71 15.57
C SER A 304 -15.53 9.46 16.48
N TYR A 305 -14.45 9.25 17.26
CA TYR A 305 -14.37 8.12 18.19
C TYR A 305 -15.38 8.22 19.34
N ARG A 306 -15.71 9.43 19.80
CA ARG A 306 -16.80 9.65 20.78
C ARG A 306 -18.14 9.24 20.20
N SER A 307 -18.43 9.59 18.95
CA SER A 307 -19.65 9.19 18.26
C SER A 307 -19.76 7.67 18.16
N ALA A 308 -18.71 6.99 17.69
CA ALA A 308 -18.70 5.54 17.55
C ALA A 308 -18.89 4.82 18.91
N ALA A 309 -18.17 5.25 19.95
CA ALA A 309 -18.32 4.70 21.30
C ALA A 309 -19.70 4.98 21.91
N ALA A 310 -20.33 6.09 21.53
CA ALA A 310 -21.69 6.41 21.93
C ALA A 310 -22.70 5.48 21.24
N ASP A 311 -22.53 5.21 19.95
CA ASP A 311 -23.43 4.32 19.18
C ASP A 311 -23.36 2.88 19.72
N GLU A 312 -22.16 2.39 20.01
CA GLU A 312 -21.97 1.08 20.66
C GLU A 312 -22.67 1.04 22.03
N SER A 313 -22.54 2.11 22.82
CA SER A 313 -23.20 2.22 24.12
C SER A 313 -24.72 2.24 23.97
N TYR A 314 -25.26 3.00 23.01
CA TYR A 314 -26.70 3.09 22.79
C TYR A 314 -27.28 1.74 22.34
N ALA A 315 -26.64 1.07 21.38
CA ALA A 315 -27.03 -0.26 20.93
C ALA A 315 -27.00 -1.29 22.07
N LYS A 316 -26.00 -1.22 22.95
CA LYS A 316 -25.95 -2.08 24.14
C LYS A 316 -27.07 -1.78 25.13
N ALA A 317 -27.49 -0.52 25.24
CA ALA A 317 -28.62 -0.12 26.07
C ALA A 317 -29.92 -0.74 25.55
N ASP A 318 -30.16 -0.68 24.24
CA ASP A 318 -31.33 -1.28 23.59
C ASP A 318 -31.37 -2.81 23.81
N GLU A 319 -30.26 -3.51 23.59
CA GLU A 319 -30.16 -4.96 23.85
C GLU A 319 -30.51 -5.33 25.29
N LEU A 320 -30.03 -4.54 26.26
CA LEU A 320 -30.33 -4.74 27.67
C LEU A 320 -31.80 -4.45 27.98
N LEU A 321 -32.38 -3.46 27.32
CA LEU A 321 -33.78 -3.09 27.49
C LEU A 321 -34.72 -4.19 26.97
N GLU A 322 -34.42 -4.75 25.79
CA GLU A 322 -35.11 -5.92 25.24
C GLU A 322 -35.01 -7.15 26.15
N ALA A 323 -33.86 -7.33 26.81
CA ALA A 323 -33.66 -8.38 27.81
C ALA A 323 -34.35 -8.10 29.17
N GLY A 324 -35.04 -6.95 29.31
CA GLY A 324 -35.72 -6.53 30.54
C GLY A 324 -34.78 -5.99 31.64
N ASN A 325 -33.51 -5.73 31.32
CA ASN A 325 -32.53 -5.15 32.24
C ASN A 325 -32.50 -3.62 32.16
N VAL A 326 -33.56 -3.00 32.67
CA VAL A 326 -33.78 -1.53 32.63
C VAL A 326 -32.69 -0.75 33.36
N GLU A 327 -32.19 -1.27 34.49
CA GLU A 327 -31.12 -0.62 35.26
C GLU A 327 -29.78 -0.68 34.51
N GLY A 328 -29.48 -1.82 33.87
CA GLY A 328 -28.35 -1.98 32.98
C GLY A 328 -28.43 -1.03 31.78
N ALA A 329 -29.57 -0.99 31.09
CA ALA A 329 -29.80 -0.11 29.95
C ALA A 329 -29.57 1.38 30.32
N SER A 330 -30.05 1.82 31.50
CA SER A 330 -29.83 3.19 31.99
C SER A 330 -28.36 3.61 32.02
N LYS A 331 -27.47 2.69 32.42
CA LYS A 331 -26.03 2.96 32.49
C LYS A 331 -25.47 3.29 31.11
N TYR A 332 -25.91 2.57 30.09
CA TYR A 332 -25.39 2.68 28.73
C TYR A 332 -26.02 3.86 27.97
N TYR A 333 -27.32 4.15 28.14
CA TYR A 333 -27.91 5.38 27.61
C TYR A 333 -27.22 6.63 28.18
N LYS A 334 -27.01 6.69 29.49
CA LYS A 334 -26.26 7.81 30.11
C LYS A 334 -24.87 7.98 29.51
N ARG A 335 -24.18 6.87 29.22
CA ARG A 335 -22.87 6.90 28.58
C ARG A 335 -22.96 7.44 27.15
N ALA A 336 -23.90 6.97 26.34
CA ALA A 336 -24.10 7.43 24.97
C ALA A 336 -24.37 8.94 24.91
N PHE A 337 -25.32 9.43 25.70
CA PHE A 337 -25.66 10.86 25.78
C PHE A 337 -24.51 11.71 26.34
N ALA A 338 -23.68 11.18 27.24
CA ALA A 338 -22.52 11.91 27.74
C ALA A 338 -21.39 12.04 26.69
N LEU A 339 -21.21 11.02 25.84
CA LEU A 339 -20.19 10.99 24.81
C LEU A 339 -20.56 11.82 23.58
N ALA A 340 -21.80 11.72 23.11
CA ALA A 340 -22.28 12.41 21.91
C ALA A 340 -23.73 12.92 22.11
N PRO A 341 -23.96 13.96 22.94
CA PRO A 341 -25.30 14.42 23.29
C PRO A 341 -26.12 14.95 22.11
N ALA A 342 -25.47 15.39 21.03
CA ALA A 342 -26.14 15.90 19.84
C ALA A 342 -26.65 14.79 18.91
N ASN A 343 -26.23 13.54 19.12
CA ASN A 343 -26.57 12.43 18.24
C ASN A 343 -27.89 11.74 18.62
N TYR A 344 -28.39 11.96 19.85
CA TYR A 344 -29.55 11.26 20.38
C TYR A 344 -30.59 12.24 20.89
N ASP A 345 -31.84 11.98 20.52
CA ASP A 345 -32.98 12.72 21.02
C ASP A 345 -33.49 12.11 22.32
N ALA A 346 -33.77 12.98 23.29
CA ALA A 346 -34.51 12.61 24.49
C ALA A 346 -36.01 12.55 24.17
N GLY A 347 -36.73 11.60 24.76
CA GLY A 347 -38.14 11.44 24.49
C GLY A 347 -38.64 10.04 24.78
N VAL A 348 -39.85 9.76 24.31
CA VAL A 348 -40.50 8.45 24.45
C VAL A 348 -39.82 7.46 23.50
N ILE A 349 -39.47 6.29 24.03
CA ILE A 349 -38.87 5.18 23.27
C ILE A 349 -39.63 3.89 23.58
N SER A 350 -39.64 2.95 22.64
CA SER A 350 -40.17 1.60 22.85
C SER A 350 -39.01 0.65 23.15
N GLY A 351 -39.17 -0.22 24.15
CA GLY A 351 -38.16 -1.20 24.55
C GLY A 351 -38.79 -2.53 24.96
N GLY A 352 -38.64 -3.56 24.13
CA GLY A 352 -39.35 -4.82 24.32
C GLY A 352 -40.87 -4.62 24.37
N ASP A 353 -41.51 -5.09 25.44
CA ASP A 353 -42.97 -5.02 25.64
C ASP A 353 -43.45 -3.69 26.27
N TYR A 354 -42.55 -2.74 26.55
CA TYR A 354 -42.87 -1.55 27.33
C TYR A 354 -42.40 -0.25 26.67
N THR A 355 -43.10 0.83 26.97
CA THR A 355 -42.72 2.20 26.61
C THR A 355 -41.91 2.84 27.74
N TYR A 356 -40.84 3.56 27.40
CA TYR A 356 -39.99 4.29 28.35
C TYR A 356 -39.78 5.73 27.89
N CYS A 357 -39.16 6.56 28.71
CA CYS A 357 -38.74 7.89 28.29
C CYS A 357 -37.37 8.27 28.83
N LEU A 358 -36.51 8.81 27.96
CA LEU A 358 -35.18 9.30 28.28
C LEU A 358 -35.17 10.81 28.48
N ASN A 359 -34.34 11.28 29.41
CA ASN A 359 -33.93 12.67 29.55
C ASN A 359 -32.72 12.97 28.63
N LYS A 360 -32.38 14.26 28.47
CA LYS A 360 -31.22 14.70 27.65
C LYS A 360 -29.85 14.26 28.20
N ASP A 361 -29.80 13.69 29.40
CA ASP A 361 -28.61 13.09 29.98
C ASP A 361 -28.63 11.54 29.89
N GLY A 362 -29.58 10.96 29.14
CA GLY A 362 -29.77 9.52 29.00
C GLY A 362 -30.34 8.83 30.25
N SER A 363 -30.74 9.58 31.29
CA SER A 363 -31.42 9.01 32.44
C SER A 363 -32.91 8.74 32.17
N TRP A 364 -33.51 7.82 32.91
CA TRP A 364 -34.94 7.57 32.83
C TRP A 364 -35.74 8.76 33.35
N ARG A 365 -36.76 9.17 32.59
CA ARG A 365 -37.80 10.06 33.06
C ARG A 365 -38.80 9.26 33.89
N LEU A 366 -39.18 9.80 35.06
CA LEU A 366 -40.10 9.18 36.00
C LEU A 366 -41.26 10.14 36.32
N GLY A 367 -42.43 9.58 36.61
CA GLY A 367 -43.65 10.32 36.86
C GLY A 367 -44.29 10.87 35.58
N TRP A 368 -45.08 11.93 35.74
CA TRP A 368 -45.80 12.56 34.64
C TRP A 368 -44.89 13.15 33.58
N TYR A 369 -45.25 12.93 32.32
CA TYR A 369 -44.60 13.52 31.16
C TYR A 369 -45.64 13.79 30.07
N THR A 370 -45.50 14.91 29.37
CA THR A 370 -46.26 15.20 28.16
C THR A 370 -45.27 15.39 27.02
N ASP A 371 -45.45 14.62 25.95
CA ASP A 371 -44.61 14.72 24.76
C ASP A 371 -44.99 15.93 23.88
N GLU A 372 -44.22 16.17 22.83
CA GLU A 372 -44.42 17.33 21.95
C GLU A 372 -45.72 17.25 21.13
N THR A 373 -46.33 16.06 21.04
CA THR A 373 -47.61 15.84 20.36
C THR A 373 -48.80 16.11 21.28
N GLY A 374 -48.55 16.37 22.57
CA GLY A 374 -49.57 16.55 23.60
C GLY A 374 -49.98 15.25 24.30
N GLY A 375 -49.37 14.11 23.95
CA GLY A 375 -49.61 12.83 24.61
C GLY A 375 -49.03 12.82 26.02
N SER A 376 -49.85 12.49 27.02
CA SER A 376 -49.42 12.39 28.41
C SER A 376 -49.17 10.94 28.84
N TYR A 377 -48.15 10.72 29.65
CA TYR A 377 -47.70 9.42 30.14
C TYR A 377 -47.39 9.53 31.64
N TYR A 378 -47.43 8.39 32.33
CA TYR A 378 -46.89 8.28 33.68
C TYR A 378 -45.86 7.15 33.75
N PHE A 379 -44.59 7.50 33.97
CA PHE A 379 -43.49 6.54 34.06
C PHE A 379 -43.26 6.08 35.50
N ASN A 380 -43.26 4.77 35.73
CA ASN A 380 -43.28 4.20 37.07
C ASN A 380 -41.98 4.46 37.86
N PRO A 381 -42.00 5.18 38.99
CA PRO A 381 -40.82 5.45 39.81
C PRO A 381 -40.43 4.29 40.74
N ALA A 382 -41.31 3.29 40.92
CA ALA A 382 -41.08 2.21 41.86
C ALA A 382 -40.03 1.22 41.33
N ALA A 383 -39.05 0.89 42.17
CA ALA A 383 -38.08 -0.15 41.84
C ALA A 383 -38.79 -1.51 41.66
N GLY A 384 -38.39 -2.26 40.64
CA GLY A 384 -38.98 -3.56 40.32
C GLY A 384 -39.02 -3.81 38.82
N ARG A 385 -39.76 -4.84 38.40
CA ARG A 385 -39.83 -5.29 37.00
C ARG A 385 -40.33 -4.21 36.03
N LEU A 386 -41.24 -3.35 36.49
CA LEU A 386 -41.84 -2.26 35.70
C LEU A 386 -41.21 -0.91 36.03
N TYR A 387 -39.98 -0.88 36.55
CA TYR A 387 -39.30 0.37 36.82
C TYR A 387 -39.11 1.16 35.51
N ALA A 388 -39.37 2.47 35.56
CA ALA A 388 -39.25 3.42 34.45
C ALA A 388 -40.16 3.17 33.23
N SER A 389 -40.90 2.06 33.16
CA SER A 389 -41.88 1.85 32.09
C SER A 389 -43.10 2.74 32.27
N ALA A 390 -43.73 3.13 31.17
CA ALA A 390 -45.05 3.73 31.17
C ALA A 390 -46.04 2.75 31.79
N VAL A 391 -46.93 3.27 32.65
CA VAL A 391 -48.05 2.49 33.18
C VAL A 391 -49.12 2.32 32.10
N THR A 392 -49.84 1.19 32.13
CA THR A 392 -50.96 0.90 31.24
C THR A 392 -52.21 0.53 32.03
N GLY A 393 -53.38 0.62 31.40
CA GLY A 393 -54.68 0.36 32.01
C GLY A 393 -55.09 1.39 33.07
N TYR A 394 -55.98 0.99 33.97
CA TYR A 394 -56.49 1.85 35.03
C TYR A 394 -55.46 2.10 36.13
N GLN A 395 -55.15 3.36 36.38
CA GLN A 395 -54.18 3.77 37.39
C GLN A 395 -54.77 4.83 38.31
N GLN A 396 -54.61 4.63 39.62
CA GLN A 396 -54.98 5.63 40.62
C GLN A 396 -53.77 6.49 40.94
N LEU A 397 -53.77 7.73 40.44
CA LEU A 397 -52.66 8.68 40.56
C LEU A 397 -53.21 10.01 41.07
N ASP A 398 -52.49 10.67 41.98
CA ASP A 398 -52.84 12.02 42.49
C ASP A 398 -54.30 12.22 42.94
N GLY A 399 -54.95 11.16 43.42
CA GLY A 399 -56.33 11.20 43.92
C GLY A 399 -57.43 11.06 42.85
N ALA A 400 -57.07 10.83 41.59
CA ALA A 400 -57.98 10.52 40.51
C ALA A 400 -57.67 9.15 39.87
N VAL A 401 -58.58 8.64 39.04
CA VAL A 401 -58.34 7.43 38.24
C VAL A 401 -58.18 7.85 36.79
N TYR A 402 -57.13 7.32 36.17
CA TYR A 402 -56.77 7.55 34.77
C TYR A 402 -56.76 6.21 34.03
N TYR A 403 -56.96 6.24 32.72
CA TYR A 403 -56.77 5.10 31.84
C TYR A 403 -55.63 5.37 30.88
N PHE A 404 -54.67 4.46 30.82
CA PHE A 404 -53.55 4.50 29.88
C PHE A 404 -53.69 3.37 28.87
N GLU A 405 -53.50 3.67 27.60
CA GLU A 405 -53.54 2.73 26.49
C GLU A 405 -52.34 1.75 26.54
N ASP A 406 -52.33 0.76 25.64
CA ASP A 406 -51.30 -0.29 25.62
C ASP A 406 -49.89 0.25 25.31
N ASP A 407 -49.80 1.38 24.60
CA ASP A 407 -48.55 2.10 24.34
C ASP A 407 -48.14 3.05 25.49
N GLY A 408 -48.96 3.14 26.54
CA GLY A 408 -48.74 3.97 27.73
C GLY A 408 -49.25 5.40 27.62
N ARG A 409 -49.90 5.80 26.52
CA ARG A 409 -50.54 7.12 26.41
C ARG A 409 -51.80 7.21 27.25
N MET A 410 -52.00 8.33 27.93
CA MET A 410 -53.20 8.62 28.71
C MET A 410 -54.35 8.94 27.77
N LEU A 411 -55.48 8.26 27.95
CA LEU A 411 -56.71 8.56 27.22
C LEU A 411 -57.28 9.90 27.72
N VAL A 412 -57.63 10.79 26.78
CA VAL A 412 -58.22 12.10 27.05
C VAL A 412 -59.38 12.33 26.09
N ASP A 413 -60.45 12.97 26.59
CA ASP A 413 -61.65 13.33 25.82
C ASP A 413 -62.26 12.16 25.02
N ASP A 414 -62.22 10.95 25.60
CA ASP A 414 -62.68 9.72 24.95
C ASP A 414 -63.17 8.69 25.98
N THR A 415 -63.77 7.61 25.49
CA THR A 415 -64.39 6.56 26.28
C THR A 415 -63.48 5.35 26.38
N THR A 416 -63.19 4.94 27.61
CA THR A 416 -62.43 3.71 27.91
C THR A 416 -63.16 2.44 27.43
N PRO A 417 -62.46 1.29 27.26
CA PRO A 417 -63.08 0.07 26.76
C PRO A 417 -64.27 -0.48 27.58
N ASP A 418 -64.40 -0.10 28.86
CA ASP A 418 -65.52 -0.47 29.73
C ASP A 418 -66.67 0.55 29.77
N GLY A 419 -66.57 1.65 29.00
CA GLY A 419 -67.63 2.65 28.83
C GLY A 419 -67.50 3.89 29.73
N ARG A 420 -66.42 4.05 30.50
CA ARG A 420 -66.21 5.29 31.30
C ARG A 420 -65.56 6.39 30.46
N PHE A 421 -65.98 7.63 30.67
CA PHE A 421 -65.46 8.79 29.95
C PHE A 421 -64.25 9.42 30.66
N ALA A 422 -63.16 9.65 29.94
CA ALA A 422 -62.00 10.43 30.37
C ALA A 422 -62.18 11.89 29.93
N ASP A 423 -62.11 12.84 30.85
CA ASP A 423 -62.21 14.26 30.51
C ASP A 423 -60.97 14.79 29.76
N VAL A 424 -60.95 16.10 29.46
CA VAL A 424 -59.84 16.76 28.76
C VAL A 424 -58.50 16.72 29.53
N ASP A 425 -58.54 16.46 30.84
CA ASP A 425 -57.36 16.27 31.70
C ASP A 425 -57.07 14.76 31.92
N GLY A 426 -57.83 13.87 31.28
CA GLY A 426 -57.74 12.40 31.36
C GLY A 426 -58.36 11.76 32.60
N LYS A 427 -59.03 12.54 33.46
CA LYS A 427 -59.64 12.00 34.68
C LYS A 427 -60.92 11.26 34.31
N LEU A 428 -61.04 10.03 34.80
CA LEU A 428 -62.24 9.24 34.59
C LEU A 428 -63.41 9.77 35.43
N LEU A 429 -64.52 10.02 34.75
CA LEU A 429 -65.80 10.39 35.35
C LEU A 429 -66.70 9.16 35.45
N ASP A 430 -67.55 9.14 36.47
CA ASP A 430 -68.53 8.06 36.64
C ASP A 430 -69.64 8.10 35.56
N HIS A 431 -69.77 9.19 34.80
CA HIS A 431 -70.81 9.42 33.77
C HIS A 431 -70.25 10.32 32.64
N ASN A 432 -70.70 10.12 31.39
CA ASN A 432 -70.33 10.99 30.26
C ASN A 432 -71.11 12.32 30.35
N PRO A 433 -70.46 13.48 30.54
CA PRO A 433 -71.15 14.77 30.67
C PRO A 433 -71.78 15.28 29.37
N TYR A 434 -71.50 14.63 28.23
CA TYR A 434 -72.02 15.01 26.91
C TYR A 434 -73.20 14.14 26.43
N GLU A 435 -73.58 13.07 27.16
CA GLU A 435 -74.74 12.23 26.81
C GLU A 435 -76.09 12.87 27.19
N ASP A 436 -76.14 13.80 28.15
CA ASP A 436 -77.38 14.43 28.62
C ASP A 436 -77.80 15.71 27.83
N ALA A 437 -77.11 16.06 26.74
CA ALA A 437 -77.29 17.35 26.05
C ALA A 437 -78.16 17.32 24.78
N SER A 438 -78.82 16.20 24.44
CA SER A 438 -79.60 16.10 23.19
C SER A 438 -81.00 15.51 23.36
N GLU A 439 -81.83 16.04 24.26
CA GLU A 439 -83.28 15.81 24.22
C GLU A 439 -84.08 17.06 24.66
N GLU A 440 -84.32 18.02 23.76
CA GLU A 440 -85.53 18.85 23.78
C GLU A 440 -85.97 19.22 22.33
N GLU A 441 -86.85 18.38 21.78
CA GLU A 441 -88.08 18.67 21.02
C GLU A 441 -88.18 19.94 20.13
N THR A 442 -88.52 19.75 18.84
CA THR A 442 -89.86 20.10 18.34
C THR A 442 -90.15 19.55 16.93
N ASP A 443 -91.26 18.84 16.85
CA ASP A 443 -91.97 18.29 15.69
C ASP A 443 -92.70 19.37 14.85
N ALA A 444 -92.74 19.23 13.51
CA ALA A 444 -93.85 19.64 12.63
C ALA A 444 -93.60 19.36 11.13
N SER A 445 -94.19 18.25 10.66
CA SER A 445 -95.02 18.06 9.44
C SER A 445 -94.60 18.55 8.03
N GLU A 446 -94.69 17.57 7.10
CA GLU A 446 -95.22 17.61 5.71
C GLU A 446 -94.50 18.40 4.60
N GLU A 447 -93.95 17.71 3.59
CA GLU A 447 -94.62 17.46 2.29
C GLU A 447 -93.71 16.65 1.34
N GLU A 448 -94.36 15.89 0.45
CA GLU A 448 -93.79 14.99 -0.56
C GLU A 448 -92.98 15.69 -1.66
N THR A 449 -92.05 14.98 -2.30
CA THR A 449 -92.05 14.75 -3.77
C THR A 449 -90.92 13.81 -4.19
N GLU A 450 -91.27 12.87 -5.08
CA GLU A 450 -90.43 11.91 -5.78
C GLU A 450 -89.36 12.57 -6.66
N THR A 451 -88.24 11.88 -6.90
CA THR A 451 -87.76 11.50 -8.26
C THR A 451 -86.48 10.64 -8.21
N ASP A 452 -86.63 9.42 -8.73
CA ASP A 452 -85.77 8.64 -9.66
C ASP A 452 -84.25 8.51 -9.45
N GLU A 453 -83.76 7.28 -9.25
CA GLU A 453 -83.00 6.42 -10.21
C GLU A 453 -81.58 6.96 -10.50
N GLU A 454 -80.47 6.23 -10.37
CA GLU A 454 -80.15 4.93 -10.96
C GLU A 454 -79.03 4.20 -10.19
N GLU A 455 -78.99 2.90 -10.47
CA GLU A 455 -78.07 1.84 -10.08
C GLU A 455 -76.58 2.09 -10.37
N THR A 456 -75.70 1.40 -9.63
CA THR A 456 -74.92 0.30 -10.23
C THR A 456 -74.30 -0.56 -9.13
N ALA A 457 -74.69 -1.84 -9.15
CA ALA A 457 -74.16 -2.93 -8.37
C ALA A 457 -72.99 -3.61 -9.09
N GLY A 458 -72.26 -4.43 -8.33
CA GLY A 458 -71.28 -5.41 -8.79
C GLY A 458 -70.32 -5.75 -7.65
N GLU A 459 -70.78 -6.50 -6.64
CA GLU A 459 -70.54 -7.95 -6.47
C GLU A 459 -69.04 -8.30 -6.34
N GLU A 460 -68.57 -8.63 -5.13
CA GLU A 460 -68.47 -10.01 -4.57
C GLU A 460 -67.34 -10.82 -5.24
N THR A 461 -66.47 -11.61 -4.59
CA THR A 461 -66.51 -12.31 -3.29
C THR A 461 -65.12 -12.92 -3.01
N THR A 462 -64.78 -13.09 -1.72
CA THR A 462 -64.07 -14.22 -1.05
C THR A 462 -62.75 -14.78 -1.61
N GLY A 463 -61.75 -15.18 -0.83
CA GLY A 463 -61.65 -15.40 0.61
C GLY A 463 -60.35 -16.18 0.92
N ASP A 464 -59.82 -15.90 2.11
CA ASP A 464 -59.13 -16.77 3.06
C ASP A 464 -57.88 -17.62 2.75
N SER A 465 -56.89 -17.38 3.63
CA SER A 465 -56.20 -18.33 4.52
C SER A 465 -54.79 -18.87 4.19
N VAL A 466 -53.81 -18.18 4.81
CA VAL A 466 -52.73 -18.63 5.73
C VAL A 466 -52.28 -20.11 5.76
N LYS A 467 -50.97 -20.35 5.62
CA LYS A 467 -50.00 -20.96 6.60
C LYS A 467 -48.74 -21.51 5.88
N GLU A 468 -47.57 -20.92 6.14
CA GLU A 468 -46.53 -21.41 7.08
C GLU A 468 -45.85 -22.74 6.67
N THR A 469 -44.54 -22.73 6.38
CA THR A 469 -43.50 -23.36 7.22
C THR A 469 -42.10 -23.30 6.61
N THR A 470 -41.15 -23.24 7.53
CA THR A 470 -39.69 -23.18 7.50
C THR A 470 -39.01 -24.51 7.12
N ALA A 471 -37.76 -24.47 6.64
CA ALA A 471 -36.65 -25.35 7.08
C ALA A 471 -35.33 -25.10 6.33
N ALA A 472 -34.24 -25.02 7.10
CA ALA A 472 -32.83 -24.99 6.71
C ALA A 472 -32.23 -26.40 6.50
N MET A 473 -31.09 -26.52 5.79
CA MET A 473 -29.78 -27.04 6.30
C MET A 473 -28.74 -27.42 5.20
N LYS A 474 -27.52 -26.90 5.41
CA LYS A 474 -26.16 -27.51 5.38
C LYS A 474 -25.43 -27.96 4.09
N GLU A 475 -24.14 -27.56 4.09
CA GLU A 475 -22.98 -27.92 3.26
C GLU A 475 -22.54 -29.42 3.33
N PRO A 476 -21.46 -29.85 2.62
CA PRO A 476 -20.11 -29.74 3.21
C PRO A 476 -18.91 -29.49 2.26
N VAL A 477 -17.86 -28.94 2.87
CA VAL A 477 -16.44 -28.79 2.50
C VAL A 477 -15.70 -30.14 2.33
N LYS A 478 -14.62 -30.16 1.54
CA LYS A 478 -13.57 -31.21 1.54
C LYS A 478 -12.16 -30.61 1.61
N GLU A 479 -11.43 -30.98 2.67
CA GLU A 479 -9.96 -30.92 2.78
C GLU A 479 -9.29 -32.16 2.14
N THR A 480 -8.04 -32.02 1.69
CA THR A 480 -7.00 -33.06 1.83
C THR A 480 -5.60 -32.43 1.88
N THR A 481 -4.72 -33.11 2.61
CA THR A 481 -3.48 -32.68 3.30
C THR A 481 -2.14 -32.95 2.60
N LYS A 482 -1.12 -32.15 3.00
CA LYS A 482 0.32 -32.43 3.26
C LYS A 482 1.32 -32.65 2.11
N ALA A 483 2.38 -31.82 2.06
CA ALA A 483 3.75 -32.17 2.51
C ALA A 483 4.73 -30.99 2.35
N ASN A 484 5.65 -30.83 3.31
CA ASN A 484 6.81 -29.92 3.30
C ASN A 484 8.07 -30.74 2.99
N PRO A 485 9.09 -30.19 2.30
CA PRO A 485 10.45 -30.31 2.80
C PRO A 485 11.21 -28.96 2.80
N GLN A 486 12.14 -28.89 3.75
CA GLN A 486 12.95 -27.76 4.20
C GLN A 486 14.10 -27.37 3.22
N PRO A 487 14.93 -26.34 3.53
CA PRO A 487 15.13 -25.11 2.75
C PRO A 487 16.41 -25.09 1.90
N THR A 488 16.41 -24.42 0.74
CA THR A 488 17.66 -24.03 0.05
C THR A 488 17.47 -22.93 -1.00
N GLN A 489 18.38 -21.96 -0.95
CA GLN A 489 18.89 -21.07 -2.02
C GLN A 489 18.06 -19.85 -2.45
N ALA A 490 18.70 -18.69 -2.26
CA ALA A 490 18.32 -17.38 -2.76
C ALA A 490 17.90 -17.42 -4.23
N ALA A 491 16.74 -16.84 -4.53
CA ALA A 491 16.18 -16.77 -5.87
C ALA A 491 16.97 -15.77 -6.72
N ALA A 492 17.84 -16.28 -7.60
CA ALA A 492 18.41 -15.51 -8.70
C ALA A 492 17.29 -15.09 -9.68
N VAL A 493 17.35 -13.84 -10.14
CA VAL A 493 16.44 -13.27 -11.14
C VAL A 493 16.67 -13.99 -12.49
N ASN A 494 15.62 -14.50 -13.13
CA ASN A 494 15.70 -15.39 -14.30
C ASN A 494 16.01 -14.70 -15.64
N SER A 495 16.57 -13.49 -15.62
CA SER A 495 16.86 -12.73 -16.83
C SER A 495 18.05 -13.34 -17.57
N GLY A 496 17.78 -14.10 -18.63
CA GLY A 496 18.79 -14.63 -19.55
C GLY A 496 18.50 -16.04 -20.07
N ASN A 497 18.03 -16.93 -19.21
CA ASN A 497 17.86 -18.36 -19.55
C ASN A 497 16.45 -18.76 -20.01
N LEU A 498 15.46 -17.88 -19.85
CA LEU A 498 14.08 -18.17 -20.23
C LEU A 498 13.94 -18.39 -21.75
N LYS A 499 13.28 -19.48 -22.14
CA LYS A 499 13.02 -19.84 -23.54
C LYS A 499 11.55 -20.23 -23.73
N LEU A 500 10.96 -19.90 -24.88
CA LEU A 500 9.63 -20.40 -25.24
C LEU A 500 9.70 -21.92 -25.48
N ASN A 501 8.80 -22.67 -24.87
CA ASN A 501 8.68 -24.11 -25.11
C ASN A 501 8.07 -24.37 -26.49
N ALA A 502 8.87 -24.90 -27.41
CA ALA A 502 8.47 -25.08 -28.80
C ALA A 502 7.43 -26.20 -29.00
N ASP A 503 7.39 -27.20 -28.12
CA ASP A 503 6.43 -28.30 -28.20
C ASP A 503 5.05 -27.80 -27.71
N THR A 504 5.01 -27.08 -26.59
CA THR A 504 3.80 -26.40 -26.09
C THR A 504 3.21 -25.44 -27.14
N LEU A 505 4.06 -24.65 -27.81
CA LEU A 505 3.60 -23.76 -28.87
C LEU A 505 3.09 -24.50 -30.10
N GLN A 506 3.68 -25.65 -30.45
CA GLN A 506 3.18 -26.49 -31.54
C GLN A 506 1.81 -27.05 -31.21
N GLU A 507 1.62 -27.54 -29.99
CA GLU A 507 0.33 -28.02 -29.53
C GLU A 507 -0.74 -26.92 -29.55
N ALA A 508 -0.40 -25.71 -29.05
CA ALA A 508 -1.29 -24.55 -29.10
C ALA A 508 -1.66 -24.15 -30.53
N SER A 509 -0.68 -24.18 -31.45
CA SER A 509 -0.89 -23.87 -32.86
C SER A 509 -1.80 -24.89 -33.54
N ASP A 510 -1.63 -26.18 -33.23
CA ASP A 510 -2.39 -27.28 -33.81
C ASP A 510 -3.83 -27.33 -33.28
N LYS A 511 -4.04 -27.03 -31.99
CA LYS A 511 -5.38 -26.95 -31.37
C LYS A 511 -6.21 -25.77 -31.92
N GLY A 512 -5.56 -24.63 -32.14
CA GLY A 512 -6.23 -23.38 -32.49
C GLY A 512 -7.04 -22.77 -31.34
N GLY A 513 -7.37 -21.48 -31.46
CA GLY A 513 -8.00 -20.72 -30.38
C GLY A 513 -7.05 -20.39 -29.22
N THR A 514 -7.61 -19.93 -28.11
CA THR A 514 -6.85 -19.54 -26.92
C THR A 514 -6.67 -20.72 -25.97
N THR A 515 -5.42 -21.01 -25.57
CA THR A 515 -5.11 -22.05 -24.57
C THR A 515 -4.31 -21.46 -23.42
N THR A 516 -4.61 -21.85 -22.18
CA THR A 516 -3.93 -21.39 -20.97
C THR A 516 -2.91 -22.42 -20.49
N TYR A 517 -1.77 -21.92 -20.00
CA TYR A 517 -0.62 -22.68 -19.53
C TYR A 517 -0.09 -22.07 -18.23
N GLU A 518 0.48 -22.91 -17.37
CA GLU A 518 1.32 -22.47 -16.25
C GLU A 518 2.70 -22.02 -16.76
N LYS A 519 3.46 -21.28 -15.93
CA LYS A 519 4.75 -20.70 -16.35
C LYS A 519 5.78 -21.76 -16.76
N GLU A 520 5.80 -22.91 -16.09
CA GLU A 520 6.71 -24.02 -16.37
C GLU A 520 6.38 -24.76 -17.67
N GLU A 521 5.13 -24.66 -18.13
CA GLU A 521 4.66 -25.32 -19.35
C GLU A 521 4.98 -24.48 -20.60
N LEU A 522 4.85 -23.15 -20.49
CA LEU A 522 5.07 -22.23 -21.61
C LEU A 522 6.53 -21.79 -21.74
N PHE A 523 7.25 -21.65 -20.62
CA PHE A 523 8.61 -21.14 -20.59
C PHE A 523 9.59 -22.14 -19.97
N ASP A 524 10.50 -22.67 -20.79
CA ASP A 524 11.60 -23.49 -20.34
C ASP A 524 12.58 -22.65 -19.51
N GLY A 525 13.00 -23.19 -18.35
CA GLY A 525 13.94 -22.51 -17.44
C GLY A 525 13.29 -21.52 -16.46
N SER A 526 11.97 -21.57 -16.29
CA SER A 526 11.18 -20.74 -15.37
C SER A 526 11.25 -21.17 -13.89
N THR A 527 12.44 -21.55 -13.39
CA THR A 527 12.61 -22.14 -12.05
C THR A 527 12.52 -21.17 -10.87
N GLY A 528 12.15 -19.91 -11.09
CA GLY A 528 12.05 -18.89 -10.04
C GLY A 528 10.92 -17.89 -10.27
N LYS A 529 10.97 -16.73 -9.58
CA LYS A 529 10.04 -15.62 -9.81
C LYS A 529 10.26 -15.07 -11.23
N LEU A 530 9.17 -14.64 -11.85
CA LEU A 530 9.11 -14.23 -13.25
C LEU A 530 8.52 -12.83 -13.29
N THR A 531 9.11 -11.89 -14.01
CA THR A 531 8.56 -10.54 -14.20
C THR A 531 7.92 -10.40 -15.58
N MET A 532 7.06 -9.39 -15.79
CA MET A 532 6.55 -9.10 -17.14
C MET A 532 7.68 -8.69 -18.11
N GLY A 533 8.74 -8.07 -17.60
CA GLY A 533 9.96 -7.76 -18.33
C GLY A 533 10.71 -9.01 -18.79
N ASP A 534 10.77 -10.05 -17.96
CA ASP A 534 11.37 -11.34 -18.35
C ASP A 534 10.59 -12.01 -19.47
N VAL A 535 9.25 -11.98 -19.41
CA VAL A 535 8.38 -12.49 -20.48
C VAL A 535 8.62 -11.73 -21.78
N TYR A 536 8.63 -10.40 -21.73
CA TYR A 536 8.95 -9.55 -22.89
C TYR A 536 10.32 -9.88 -23.48
N SER A 537 11.34 -9.97 -22.63
CA SER A 537 12.73 -10.25 -23.03
C SER A 537 12.91 -11.66 -23.58
N CYS A 538 12.09 -12.62 -23.14
CA CYS A 538 12.04 -13.94 -23.74
C CYS A 538 11.43 -13.90 -25.15
N LEU A 539 10.27 -13.26 -25.32
CA LEU A 539 9.60 -13.17 -26.61
C LEU A 539 10.44 -12.43 -27.66
N SER A 540 11.18 -11.39 -27.25
CA SER A 540 12.02 -10.58 -28.15
C SER A 540 13.17 -11.38 -28.80
N LYS A 541 13.57 -12.51 -28.22
CA LYS A 541 14.53 -13.46 -28.82
C LYS A 541 14.02 -14.06 -30.13
N TYR A 542 12.71 -14.11 -30.33
CA TYR A 542 12.09 -14.83 -31.46
C TYR A 542 11.51 -13.92 -32.53
N GLY A 543 11.32 -12.62 -32.25
CA GLY A 543 10.84 -11.65 -33.22
C GLY A 543 10.57 -10.29 -32.59
N LYS A 544 10.10 -9.34 -33.42
CA LYS A 544 9.68 -8.03 -32.94
C LYS A 544 8.52 -8.23 -31.96
N THR A 545 8.74 -7.84 -30.71
CA THR A 545 7.78 -8.01 -29.62
C THR A 545 7.17 -6.67 -29.26
N GLU A 546 5.84 -6.62 -29.23
CA GLU A 546 5.07 -5.41 -28.97
C GLU A 546 4.08 -5.65 -27.83
N TRP A 547 3.90 -4.63 -27.00
CA TRP A 547 2.81 -4.58 -26.04
C TRP A 547 1.53 -4.20 -26.77
N VAL A 548 0.55 -5.10 -26.76
CA VAL A 548 -0.79 -4.86 -27.33
C VAL A 548 -1.71 -4.24 -26.28
N SER A 549 -1.61 -4.72 -25.03
CA SER A 549 -2.31 -4.15 -23.87
C SER A 549 -1.37 -4.03 -22.69
N GLN A 550 -1.31 -2.84 -22.10
CA GLN A 550 -0.57 -2.54 -20.87
C GLN A 550 -1.50 -2.49 -19.64
N LYS A 551 -2.69 -3.09 -19.75
CA LYS A 551 -3.70 -3.21 -18.69
C LYS A 551 -4.13 -4.66 -18.58
N LEU A 552 -4.55 -5.07 -17.38
CA LEU A 552 -5.02 -6.43 -17.11
C LEU A 552 -6.19 -6.84 -18.03
N PRO A 553 -6.15 -8.03 -18.66
CA PRO A 553 -4.97 -8.91 -18.78
C PRO A 553 -3.93 -8.31 -19.74
N TYR A 554 -2.65 -8.31 -19.33
CA TYR A 554 -1.58 -7.74 -20.16
C TYR A 554 -1.38 -8.58 -21.40
N GLU A 555 -1.16 -7.95 -22.56
CA GLU A 555 -1.05 -8.65 -23.83
C GLU A 555 0.25 -8.28 -24.55
N LEU A 556 0.99 -9.31 -24.94
CA LEU A 556 2.19 -9.23 -25.76
C LEU A 556 1.94 -9.93 -27.09
N LYS A 557 2.60 -9.43 -28.13
CA LYS A 557 2.56 -10.05 -29.46
C LYS A 557 3.97 -10.19 -30.03
N VAL A 558 4.25 -11.36 -30.59
CA VAL A 558 5.45 -11.63 -31.40
C VAL A 558 5.05 -12.37 -32.67
N GLY A 559 5.18 -11.72 -33.83
CA GLY A 559 4.64 -12.23 -35.09
C GLY A 559 3.11 -12.43 -35.01
N ASN A 560 2.66 -13.68 -35.15
CA ASN A 560 1.26 -14.06 -35.03
C ASN A 560 0.90 -14.67 -33.66
N LEU A 561 1.84 -14.83 -32.75
CA LEU A 561 1.58 -15.32 -31.40
C LEU A 561 1.17 -14.15 -30.50
N LYS A 562 -0.01 -14.27 -29.87
CA LYS A 562 -0.44 -13.44 -28.74
C LYS A 562 -0.20 -14.19 -27.45
N VAL A 563 0.27 -13.49 -26.43
CA VAL A 563 0.52 -14.00 -25.08
C VAL A 563 -0.14 -13.05 -24.09
N TRP A 564 -1.12 -13.55 -23.33
CA TRP A 564 -1.72 -12.84 -22.21
C TRP A 564 -1.10 -13.27 -20.89
N ILE A 565 -0.81 -12.31 -20.03
CA ILE A 565 -0.33 -12.53 -18.66
C ILE A 565 -1.50 -12.33 -17.72
N LEU A 566 -1.86 -13.39 -16.98
CA LEU A 566 -3.01 -13.49 -16.10
C LEU A 566 -2.54 -13.69 -14.65
N PRO A 567 -2.17 -12.62 -13.93
CA PRO A 567 -1.65 -12.72 -12.56
C PRO A 567 -2.73 -12.99 -11.50
N GLY A 568 -4.01 -13.05 -11.89
CA GLY A 568 -5.16 -13.31 -10.99
C GLY A 568 -5.57 -12.09 -10.15
N ASP A 569 -6.63 -12.26 -9.34
CA ASP A 569 -7.26 -11.16 -8.58
C ASP A 569 -6.44 -10.69 -7.37
N ASN A 570 -5.44 -11.48 -6.93
CA ASN A 570 -4.64 -11.18 -5.73
C ASN A 570 -3.32 -10.44 -6.03
N TRP A 571 -3.05 -10.08 -7.30
CA TRP A 571 -1.85 -9.32 -7.64
C TRP A 571 -2.02 -7.85 -7.29
N ASN A 572 -1.70 -7.52 -6.05
CA ASN A 572 -1.83 -6.17 -5.52
C ASN A 572 -0.76 -5.24 -6.12
N THR A 573 -1.16 -4.14 -6.77
CA THR A 573 -0.24 -3.09 -7.24
C THR A 573 -0.04 -1.96 -6.21
N THR A 574 -0.76 -2.00 -5.09
CA THR A 574 -0.65 -1.04 -3.97
C THR A 574 0.73 -1.20 -3.32
N GLY A 575 1.42 -0.08 -3.06
CA GLY A 575 2.80 -0.06 -2.54
C GLY A 575 3.90 0.11 -3.59
N LEU A 576 3.57 0.17 -4.89
CA LEU A 576 4.54 0.59 -5.90
C LEU A 576 4.77 2.11 -5.84
N VAL A 577 6.01 2.54 -5.63
CA VAL A 577 6.37 3.97 -5.66
C VAL A 577 6.41 4.42 -7.12
N ILE A 578 5.35 5.07 -7.58
CA ILE A 578 5.21 5.58 -8.94
C ILE A 578 5.28 7.10 -8.87
N LYS A 579 6.47 7.66 -9.16
CA LYS A 579 6.69 9.11 -9.14
C LYS A 579 6.01 9.82 -10.32
N ASP A 580 5.76 9.10 -11.43
CA ASP A 580 5.04 9.59 -12.62
C ASP A 580 4.18 8.47 -13.23
N ALA A 581 2.93 8.78 -13.56
CA ALA A 581 2.01 7.89 -14.27
C ALA A 581 2.55 7.39 -15.62
N SER A 582 3.47 8.13 -16.26
CA SER A 582 4.12 7.72 -17.50
C SER A 582 5.07 6.52 -17.33
N GLN A 583 5.66 6.36 -16.14
CA GLN A 583 6.61 5.29 -15.79
C GLN A 583 5.94 4.09 -15.10
N TYR A 584 4.65 4.20 -14.78
CA TYR A 584 3.87 3.15 -14.10
C TYR A 584 4.09 1.77 -14.72
N PHE A 585 4.05 1.68 -16.04
CA PHE A 585 4.18 0.42 -16.74
C PHE A 585 5.62 -0.11 -16.74
N ASP A 586 6.63 0.75 -16.71
CA ASP A 586 8.03 0.34 -16.66
C ASP A 586 8.44 -0.18 -15.28
N VAL A 587 7.88 0.40 -14.21
CA VAL A 587 8.01 -0.12 -12.84
C VAL A 587 7.28 -1.45 -12.73
N LEU A 588 6.04 -1.55 -13.23
CA LEU A 588 5.29 -2.80 -13.24
C LEU A 588 6.00 -3.93 -13.99
N LYS A 589 6.73 -3.63 -15.07
CA LYS A 589 7.49 -4.65 -15.82
C LYS A 589 8.51 -5.38 -14.95
N LYS A 590 9.09 -4.68 -13.96
CA LYS A 590 10.12 -5.22 -13.06
C LYS A 590 9.53 -5.95 -11.85
N LYS A 591 8.22 -5.80 -11.59
CA LYS A 591 7.55 -6.48 -10.49
C LYS A 591 7.45 -7.98 -10.74
N ALA A 592 7.77 -8.77 -9.71
CA ALA A 592 7.55 -10.20 -9.74
C ALA A 592 6.06 -10.53 -9.89
N LEU A 593 5.76 -11.39 -10.86
CA LEU A 593 4.46 -12.02 -11.00
C LEU A 593 4.25 -13.00 -9.83
N PRO A 594 3.00 -13.14 -9.35
CA PRO A 594 2.69 -14.07 -8.28
C PRO A 594 2.89 -15.51 -8.77
N ASP A 595 3.09 -16.44 -7.83
CA ASP A 595 3.44 -17.83 -8.18
C ASP A 595 2.34 -18.56 -8.96
N ASN A 596 1.08 -18.14 -8.81
CA ASN A 596 -0.08 -18.67 -9.51
C ASN A 596 -0.41 -17.93 -10.82
N VAL A 597 0.57 -17.23 -11.40
CA VAL A 597 0.37 -16.54 -12.69
C VAL A 597 0.13 -17.54 -13.82
N GLN A 598 -0.91 -17.29 -14.61
CA GLN A 598 -1.21 -18.07 -15.80
C GLN A 598 -0.90 -17.30 -17.07
N PHE A 599 -0.61 -18.04 -18.14
CA PHE A 599 -0.36 -17.48 -19.47
C PHE A 599 -1.34 -18.07 -20.47
N ALA A 600 -2.11 -17.21 -21.13
CA ALA A 600 -2.92 -17.64 -22.26
C ALA A 600 -2.18 -17.31 -23.57
N VAL A 601 -2.27 -18.20 -24.56
CA VAL A 601 -1.67 -17.99 -25.88
C VAL A 601 -2.66 -18.28 -27.00
N GLU A 602 -2.57 -17.52 -28.08
CA GLU A 602 -3.35 -17.71 -29.30
C GLU A 602 -2.50 -17.38 -30.53
N PHE A 603 -2.65 -18.17 -31.59
CA PHE A 603 -2.09 -17.86 -32.90
C PHE A 603 -3.12 -17.14 -33.78
N ASP A 604 -2.89 -15.85 -34.02
CA ASP A 604 -3.69 -15.01 -34.89
C ASP A 604 -3.47 -15.40 -36.36
N SER A 605 -4.39 -16.18 -36.91
CA SER A 605 -4.32 -16.65 -38.31
C SER A 605 -4.35 -15.52 -39.35
N ALA A 606 -4.81 -14.31 -38.98
CA ALA A 606 -4.89 -13.15 -39.85
C ALA A 606 -3.64 -12.25 -39.82
N ALA A 607 -2.70 -12.49 -38.90
CA ALA A 607 -1.47 -11.70 -38.80
C ALA A 607 -0.55 -11.91 -40.02
N ALA A 608 -0.03 -10.80 -40.56
CA ALA A 608 0.83 -10.80 -41.74
C ALA A 608 2.25 -11.34 -41.45
N ASP A 609 2.76 -11.09 -40.24
CA ASP A 609 4.02 -11.64 -39.75
C ASP A 609 3.74 -12.92 -38.94
N LYS A 610 4.53 -13.97 -39.17
CA LYS A 610 4.32 -15.29 -38.55
C LYS A 610 5.54 -15.69 -37.73
N LEU A 611 5.29 -16.05 -36.46
CA LEU A 611 6.28 -16.72 -35.63
C LEU A 611 6.45 -18.15 -36.14
N SER A 612 7.68 -18.49 -36.54
CA SER A 612 8.00 -19.85 -36.96
C SER A 612 8.42 -20.71 -35.76
N ILE A 613 7.72 -21.81 -35.51
CA ILE A 613 8.08 -22.75 -34.43
C ILE A 613 9.45 -23.40 -34.69
N SER A 614 9.82 -23.62 -35.96
CA SER A 614 11.17 -24.09 -36.30
C SER A 614 12.25 -23.05 -35.97
N LYS A 615 11.92 -21.74 -36.08
CA LYS A 615 12.79 -20.67 -35.61
C LYS A 615 12.94 -20.70 -34.10
N VAL A 616 11.85 -20.91 -33.36
CA VAL A 616 11.90 -21.07 -31.89
C VAL A 616 12.84 -22.21 -31.50
N ARG A 617 12.71 -23.40 -32.10
CA ARG A 617 13.62 -24.52 -31.86
C ARG A 617 15.09 -24.16 -32.15
N SER A 618 15.34 -23.53 -33.30
CA SER A 618 16.69 -23.13 -33.69
C SER A 618 17.35 -22.11 -32.74
N VAL A 619 16.58 -21.13 -32.24
CA VAL A 619 17.04 -20.12 -31.27
C VAL A 619 17.28 -20.77 -29.90
N ASN A 620 16.49 -21.79 -29.55
CA ASN A 620 16.68 -22.54 -28.32
C ASN A 620 17.90 -23.46 -28.35
N GLY A 621 18.46 -23.73 -29.53
CA GLY A 621 19.55 -24.70 -29.74
C GLY A 621 19.08 -26.14 -29.90
N ASN A 622 17.79 -26.34 -30.22
CA ASN A 622 17.13 -27.64 -30.37
C ASN A 622 16.98 -28.08 -31.82
#